data_AF-A0A7S1C400-F1
#
_entry.id   AF-A0A7S1C400-F1
#
_cell.length_a   1.000
_cell.length_b   1.000
_cell.length_c   1.000
_cell.angle_alpha   90.00
_cell.angle_beta   90.00
_cell.angle_gamma   90.00
#
_symmetry.space_group_name_H-M   'P 1'
#
loop_
_entity.id
_entity.type
_entity.pdbx_description
1 polymer ?
#
loop_
_entity_poly.entity_id
_entity_poly.type
_entity_poly.pdbx_seq_one_letter_code
_entity_poly.pdbx_strand_id
1 'polypeptide(L)'
;DFVTPPPAEAMVRACELLYELGAIDDAGALTRPRGLLMAEFPAEPRVSAMLLASLTMGCAEEALTIAAMTSVSDVFVSGGSGRRAAVALRHFAVTQGDHLTLLNVYNGYLDAERSRAWCGEMGVSAKVMGRAVEG
;
A
#
# COMPACT_ATOMS: atom_id res chain seq x y z
N ASP A 1 -28.33 10.51 -4.56
CA ASP A 1 -28.12 10.65 -6.01
C ASP A 1 -26.72 11.08 -6.34
N PHE A 2 -26.12 10.46 -7.35
CA PHE A 2 -24.87 10.94 -7.93
C PHE A 2 -25.13 12.25 -8.70
N VAL A 3 -24.24 13.24 -8.54
CA VAL A 3 -24.28 14.49 -9.33
C VAL A 3 -24.08 14.20 -10.82
N THR A 4 -23.32 13.16 -11.15
CA THR A 4 -23.27 12.57 -12.48
C THR A 4 -23.16 11.05 -12.30
N PRO A 5 -24.13 10.26 -12.79
CA PRO A 5 -24.08 8.83 -12.61
C PRO A 5 -22.85 8.24 -13.31
N PRO A 6 -22.13 7.32 -12.66
CA PRO A 6 -21.02 6.63 -13.32
C PRO A 6 -21.54 5.80 -14.51
N PRO A 7 -20.70 5.54 -15.53
CA PRO A 7 -21.05 4.61 -16.59
C PRO A 7 -21.44 3.24 -16.01
N ALA A 8 -22.46 2.59 -16.58
CA ALA A 8 -22.93 1.29 -16.10
C ALA A 8 -21.81 0.26 -16.00
N GLU A 9 -20.89 0.27 -16.98
CA GLU A 9 -19.72 -0.61 -17.02
C GLU A 9 -18.78 -0.42 -15.82
N ALA A 10 -18.63 0.82 -15.32
CA ALA A 10 -17.81 1.09 -14.14
C ALA A 10 -18.46 0.52 -12.87
N MET A 11 -19.79 0.57 -12.78
CA MET A 11 -20.54 -0.04 -11.68
C MET A 11 -20.41 -1.57 -11.69
N VAL A 12 -20.55 -2.19 -12.87
CA VAL A 12 -20.39 -3.64 -13.04
C VAL A 12 -19.00 -4.09 -12.59
N ARG A 13 -17.93 -3.43 -13.07
CA ARG A 13 -16.56 -3.76 -12.65
C ARG A 13 -16.32 -3.58 -11.16
N ALA A 14 -16.93 -2.58 -10.53
CA ALA A 14 -16.83 -2.38 -9.10
C ALA A 14 -17.51 -3.52 -8.33
N CYS A 15 -18.70 -3.95 -8.76
CA CYS A 15 -19.40 -5.10 -8.16
C CYS A 15 -18.61 -6.40 -8.37
N GLU A 16 -18.09 -6.66 -9.57
CA GLU A 16 -17.25 -7.83 -9.86
C GLU A 16 -16.03 -7.87 -8.93
N LEU A 17 -15.32 -6.75 -8.78
CA LEU A 17 -14.20 -6.66 -7.85
C LEU A 17 -14.61 -6.96 -6.41
N LEU A 18 -15.70 -6.36 -5.93
CA LEU A 18 -16.16 -6.59 -4.55
C LEU A 18 -16.57 -8.05 -4.33
N TYR A 19 -17.16 -8.69 -5.35
CA TYR A 19 -17.51 -10.10 -5.31
C TYR A 19 -16.26 -11.00 -5.28
N GLU A 20 -15.28 -10.76 -6.16
CA GLU A 20 -14.00 -11.47 -6.19
C GLU A 20 -13.23 -11.34 -4.86
N LEU A 21 -13.29 -10.16 -4.24
CA LEU A 21 -12.69 -9.93 -2.93
C LEU A 21 -13.48 -10.57 -1.79
N GLY A 22 -14.64 -11.16 -2.04
CA GLY A 22 -15.54 -11.75 -1.04
C GLY A 22 -16.20 -10.71 -0.14
N ALA A 23 -16.29 -9.45 -0.58
CA ALA A 23 -16.93 -8.37 0.17
C ALA A 23 -18.47 -8.42 0.02
N ILE A 24 -18.97 -8.84 -1.14
CA ILE A 24 -20.40 -9.04 -1.40
C ILE A 24 -20.69 -10.48 -1.87
N ASP A 25 -21.93 -10.94 -1.67
CA ASP A 25 -22.43 -12.24 -2.13
C ASP A 25 -23.12 -12.15 -3.51
N ASP A 26 -23.67 -13.28 -3.99
CA ASP A 26 -24.38 -13.40 -5.28
C ASP A 26 -25.62 -12.49 -5.36
N ALA A 27 -26.18 -12.09 -4.22
CA ALA A 27 -27.30 -11.17 -4.14
C ALA A 27 -26.86 -9.70 -4.03
N GLY A 28 -25.54 -9.43 -4.02
CA GLY A 28 -24.97 -8.11 -3.85
C GLY A 28 -24.99 -7.59 -2.41
N ALA A 29 -25.25 -8.44 -1.42
CA ALA A 29 -25.25 -8.07 -0.01
C ALA A 29 -23.86 -8.23 0.62
N LEU A 30 -23.52 -7.38 1.59
CA LEU A 30 -22.24 -7.48 2.31
C LEU A 30 -22.12 -8.83 3.05
N THR A 31 -21.01 -9.51 2.83
CA THR A 31 -20.73 -10.79 3.51
C THR A 31 -20.36 -10.57 4.99
N ARG A 32 -20.58 -11.61 5.82
CA ARG A 32 -20.23 -11.61 7.23
C ARG A 32 -19.12 -12.63 7.53
N PRO A 33 -18.09 -12.28 8.33
CA PRO A 33 -17.76 -10.93 8.82
C PRO A 33 -16.98 -10.08 7.80
N ARG A 34 -16.46 -10.68 6.73
CA ARG A 34 -15.46 -10.07 5.84
C ARG A 34 -15.94 -8.77 5.19
N GLY A 35 -17.07 -8.79 4.48
CA GLY A 35 -17.61 -7.61 3.80
C GLY A 35 -17.91 -6.45 4.75
N LEU A 36 -18.46 -6.76 5.93
CA LEU A 36 -18.69 -5.76 6.99
C LEU A 36 -17.38 -5.14 7.48
N LEU A 37 -16.38 -5.96 7.78
CA LEU A 37 -15.07 -5.44 8.20
C LEU A 37 -14.45 -4.59 7.10
N MET A 38 -14.50 -5.03 5.85
CA MET A 38 -13.98 -4.26 4.72
C MET A 38 -14.65 -2.89 4.55
N ALA A 39 -15.96 -2.81 4.81
CA ALA A 39 -16.72 -1.57 4.74
C ALA A 39 -16.33 -0.56 5.84
N GLU A 40 -15.79 -1.02 6.97
CA GLU A 40 -15.33 -0.17 8.07
C GLU A 40 -13.90 0.37 7.87
N PHE A 41 -13.11 -0.23 6.98
CA PHE A 41 -11.74 0.23 6.72
C PHE A 41 -11.72 1.52 5.89
N PRO A 42 -10.94 2.55 6.28
CA PRO A 42 -10.80 3.78 5.51
C PRO A 42 -9.83 3.64 4.30
N ALA A 43 -9.68 2.42 3.76
CA ALA A 43 -8.73 2.09 2.71
C ALA A 43 -9.45 1.53 1.48
N GLU A 44 -8.74 1.46 0.35
CA GLU A 44 -9.29 0.85 -0.86
C GLU A 44 -9.65 -0.63 -0.62
N PRO A 45 -10.69 -1.19 -1.29
CA PRO A 45 -11.14 -2.55 -1.06
C PRO A 45 -10.03 -3.62 -1.17
N ARG A 46 -9.10 -3.46 -2.12
CA ARG A 46 -7.97 -4.39 -2.29
C ARG A 46 -7.00 -4.35 -1.11
N VAL A 47 -6.72 -3.17 -0.57
CA VAL A 47 -5.86 -2.97 0.60
C VAL A 47 -6.55 -3.53 1.85
N SER A 48 -7.84 -3.25 2.04
CA SER A 48 -8.61 -3.82 3.14
C SER A 48 -8.63 -5.35 3.09
N ALA A 49 -8.88 -5.92 1.92
CA ALA A 49 -8.84 -7.37 1.71
C ALA A 49 -7.47 -7.98 2.04
N MET A 50 -6.38 -7.31 1.65
CA MET A 50 -5.00 -7.72 1.96
C MET A 50 -4.74 -7.68 3.48
N LEU A 51 -5.13 -6.60 4.16
CA LEU A 51 -4.95 -6.45 5.61
C LEU A 51 -5.77 -7.48 6.40
N LEU A 52 -6.98 -7.81 5.96
CA LEU A 52 -7.77 -8.86 6.61
C LEU A 52 -7.17 -10.25 6.39
N ALA A 53 -6.60 -10.51 5.20
CA ALA A 53 -5.91 -11.77 4.92
C ALA A 53 -4.59 -11.91 5.69
N SER A 54 -3.86 -10.82 5.90
CA SER A 54 -2.58 -10.86 6.62
C SER A 54 -2.74 -11.25 8.09
N LEU A 55 -3.89 -10.97 8.71
CA LEU A 55 -4.21 -11.42 10.06
C LEU A 55 -4.20 -12.95 10.20
N THR A 56 -4.72 -13.67 9.20
CA THR A 56 -4.74 -15.15 9.23
C THR A 56 -3.41 -15.75 8.77
N MET A 57 -2.64 -15.02 7.98
CA MET A 57 -1.31 -15.42 7.52
C MET A 57 -0.19 -15.07 8.51
N GLY A 58 -0.47 -14.27 9.55
CA GLY A 58 0.51 -13.88 10.56
C GLY A 58 1.52 -12.83 10.09
N CYS A 59 1.20 -12.05 9.06
CA CYS A 59 2.07 -11.00 8.48
C CYS A 59 1.40 -9.62 8.49
N ALA A 60 0.67 -9.32 9.56
CA ALA A 60 -0.12 -8.11 9.68
C ALA A 60 0.73 -6.85 9.70
N GLU A 61 1.90 -6.90 10.35
CA GLU A 61 2.84 -5.79 10.44
C GLU A 61 3.41 -5.44 9.06
N GLU A 62 3.92 -6.43 8.33
CA GLU A 62 4.46 -6.23 6.99
C GLU A 62 3.40 -5.76 6.01
N ALA A 63 2.19 -6.31 6.08
CA ALA A 63 1.06 -5.88 5.24
C ALA A 63 0.66 -4.43 5.55
N LEU A 64 0.66 -4.02 6.82
CA LEU A 64 0.39 -2.65 7.23
C LEU A 64 1.47 -1.70 6.71
N THR A 65 2.74 -2.08 6.84
CA THR A 65 3.86 -1.31 6.29
C THR A 65 3.74 -1.16 4.77
N ILE A 66 3.43 -2.24 4.05
CA ILE A 66 3.23 -2.19 2.60
C ILE A 66 2.03 -1.27 2.26
N ALA A 67 0.92 -1.35 3.00
CA ALA A 67 -0.23 -0.46 2.82
C ALA A 67 0.16 1.01 3.03
N ALA A 68 0.90 1.34 4.09
CA ALA A 68 1.37 2.69 4.36
C ALA A 68 2.33 3.19 3.26
N MET A 69 3.30 2.36 2.86
CA MET A 69 4.30 2.70 1.85
C MET A 69 3.71 2.85 0.44
N THR A 70 2.65 2.11 0.11
CA THR A 70 1.94 2.24 -1.17
C THR A 70 0.95 3.41 -1.20
N SER A 71 0.49 3.86 -0.02
CA SER A 71 -0.38 5.04 0.09
C SER A 71 0.35 6.37 -0.15
N VAL A 72 1.69 6.36 -0.02
CA VAL A 72 2.52 7.53 -0.25
C VAL A 72 3.19 7.48 -1.62
N SER A 73 3.16 8.59 -2.36
CA SER A 73 3.85 8.70 -3.65
C SER A 73 5.32 9.10 -3.49
N ASP A 74 6.14 8.82 -4.51
CA ASP A 74 7.48 9.39 -4.69
C ASP A 74 8.48 9.09 -3.56
N VAL A 75 8.47 7.85 -3.06
CA VAL A 75 9.44 7.36 -2.06
C VAL A 75 10.89 7.55 -2.54
N PHE A 76 11.16 7.25 -3.82
CA PHE A 76 12.49 7.37 -4.42
C PHE A 76 12.71 8.75 -5.03
N VAL A 77 13.81 9.42 -4.64
CA VAL A 77 14.13 10.76 -5.11
C VAL A 77 14.80 10.69 -6.49
N SER A 78 14.03 10.99 -7.54
CA SER A 78 14.54 11.16 -8.91
C SER A 78 15.06 12.59 -9.13
N GLY A 79 16.09 12.99 -8.37
CA GLY A 79 16.71 14.31 -8.49
C GLY A 79 17.90 14.33 -9.46
N GLY A 80 17.75 15.03 -10.59
CA GLY A 80 18.79 15.61 -11.45
C GLY A 80 19.76 14.69 -12.21
N SER A 81 20.04 13.47 -11.73
CA SER A 81 21.02 12.55 -12.36
C SER A 81 20.59 11.09 -12.43
N GLY A 82 19.38 10.72 -11.97
CA GLY A 82 18.92 9.31 -11.89
C GLY A 82 19.74 8.41 -10.94
N ARG A 83 20.91 8.88 -10.49
CA ARG A 83 21.91 8.11 -9.74
C ARG A 83 21.47 7.78 -8.31
N ARG A 84 20.62 8.63 -7.70
CA ARG A 84 20.13 8.44 -6.32
C ARG A 84 19.03 7.39 -6.22
N ALA A 85 18.04 7.40 -7.11
CA ALA A 85 17.05 6.32 -7.19
C ALA A 85 17.72 4.95 -7.45
N ALA A 86 18.80 4.93 -8.24
CA ALA A 86 19.59 3.72 -8.47
C ALA A 86 20.33 3.21 -7.22
N VAL A 87 20.62 4.05 -6.21
CA VAL A 87 21.18 3.59 -4.93
C VAL A 87 20.14 2.79 -4.18
N ALA A 88 18.95 3.35 -3.97
CA ALA A 88 17.87 2.64 -3.28
C ALA A 88 17.56 1.29 -3.94
N LEU A 89 17.43 1.27 -5.28
CA LEU A 89 17.17 0.05 -6.03
C LEU A 89 18.31 -0.97 -5.90
N ARG A 90 19.59 -0.55 -5.86
CA ARG A 90 20.70 -1.50 -5.65
C ARG A 90 20.72 -2.12 -4.27
N HIS A 91 20.31 -1.37 -3.25
CA HIS A 91 20.40 -1.80 -1.86
C HIS A 91 19.17 -2.60 -1.41
N PHE A 92 17.99 -2.26 -1.91
CA PHE A 92 16.74 -2.79 -1.39
C PHE A 92 15.93 -3.61 -2.40
N ALA A 93 16.26 -3.54 -3.70
CA ALA A 93 15.52 -4.31 -4.68
C ALA A 93 15.72 -5.80 -4.46
N VAL A 94 14.60 -6.50 -4.45
CA VAL A 94 14.56 -7.95 -4.32
C VAL A 94 13.84 -8.55 -5.52
N THR A 95 14.27 -9.73 -5.93
CA THR A 95 13.66 -10.46 -7.06
C THR A 95 12.17 -10.76 -6.85
N GLN A 96 11.72 -10.73 -5.59
CA GLN A 96 10.36 -10.99 -5.17
C GLN A 96 9.41 -9.79 -5.38
N GLY A 97 9.92 -8.62 -5.77
CA GLY A 97 9.12 -7.51 -6.29
C GLY A 97 9.16 -6.20 -5.50
N ASP A 98 8.41 -5.22 -6.00
CA ASP A 98 8.47 -3.82 -5.55
C ASP A 98 7.88 -3.62 -4.14
N HIS A 99 6.83 -4.36 -3.76
CA HIS A 99 6.25 -4.25 -2.41
C HIS A 99 7.25 -4.65 -1.33
N LEU A 100 8.03 -5.71 -1.55
CA LEU A 100 9.08 -6.13 -0.62
C LEU A 100 10.28 -5.18 -0.66
N THR A 101 10.55 -4.55 -1.79
CA THR A 101 11.52 -3.47 -1.89
C THR A 101 11.11 -2.27 -1.02
N LEU A 102 9.83 -1.87 -1.05
CA LEU A 102 9.30 -0.82 -0.19
C LEU A 102 9.35 -1.19 1.30
N LEU A 103 9.04 -2.44 1.64
CA LEU A 103 9.18 -2.96 3.01
C LEU A 103 10.63 -2.85 3.51
N ASN A 104 11.59 -3.26 2.68
CA ASN A 104 13.02 -3.17 3.02
C ASN A 104 13.49 -1.72 3.20
N VAL A 105 13.02 -0.80 2.35
CA VAL A 105 13.30 0.64 2.48
C VAL A 105 12.74 1.18 3.80
N TYR A 106 11.51 0.80 4.17
CA TYR A 106 10.90 1.22 5.42
C TYR A 106 11.68 0.72 6.64
N ASN A 107 12.03 -0.58 6.66
CA ASN A 107 12.82 -1.17 7.74
C ASN A 107 14.20 -0.50 7.85
N GLY A 108 14.90 -0.30 6.72
CA GLY A 108 16.18 0.40 6.72
C GLY A 108 16.08 1.84 7.23
N TYR A 109 14.97 2.53 6.99
CA TYR A 109 14.74 3.88 7.52
C TYR A 109 14.53 3.88 9.04
N LEU A 110 13.83 2.87 9.58
CA LEU A 110 13.64 2.71 11.01
C LEU A 110 14.93 2.31 11.72
N ASP A 111 15.70 1.37 11.14
CA ASP A 111 17.01 0.94 11.64
C ASP A 111 18.02 2.11 11.67
N ALA A 112 17.89 3.05 10.73
CA ALA A 112 18.66 4.29 10.70
C ALA A 112 18.08 5.39 11.62
N GLU A 113 17.23 5.04 12.58
CA GLU A 113 16.60 5.95 13.55
C GLU A 113 15.90 7.15 12.89
N ARG A 114 15.23 6.91 11.75
CA ARG A 114 14.51 7.93 10.98
C ARG A 114 15.43 9.08 10.46
N SER A 115 16.72 8.80 10.27
CA SER A 115 17.74 9.78 9.88
C SER A 115 17.49 10.41 8.51
N ARG A 116 17.46 11.75 8.46
CA ARG A 116 17.40 12.50 7.19
C ARG A 116 18.68 12.36 6.37
N ALA A 117 19.83 12.18 7.02
CA ALA A 117 21.11 11.99 6.34
C ALA A 117 21.10 10.65 5.59
N TRP A 118 20.64 9.59 6.25
CA TRP A 118 20.45 8.27 5.65
C TRP A 118 19.53 8.32 4.43
N CYS A 119 18.42 9.07 4.51
CA CYS A 119 17.54 9.26 3.35
C CYS A 119 18.27 9.88 2.15
N GLY A 120 19.16 10.85 2.39
CA GLY A 120 19.96 11.48 1.34
C GLY A 120 20.97 10.52 0.71
N GLU A 121 21.57 9.64 1.50
CA GLU A 121 22.51 8.61 1.06
C GLU A 121 21.81 7.50 0.27
N MET A 122 20.68 7.01 0.77
CA MET A 122 19.89 5.95 0.15
C MET A 122 19.01 6.44 -1.00
N GLY A 123 18.94 7.75 -1.25
CA GLY A 123 18.16 8.32 -2.36
C GLY A 123 16.65 8.23 -2.16
N VAL A 124 16.17 8.28 -0.92
CA VAL A 124 14.76 8.23 -0.54
C VAL A 124 14.30 9.54 0.10
N SER A 125 13.00 9.84 0.01
CA SER A 125 12.44 11.12 0.44
C SER A 125 12.14 11.10 1.93
N ALA A 126 12.92 11.81 2.75
CA ALA A 126 12.70 11.89 4.20
C ALA A 126 11.30 12.41 4.58
N LYS A 127 10.72 13.31 3.78
CA LYS A 127 9.36 13.81 3.98
C LYS A 127 8.31 12.70 3.77
N VAL A 128 8.48 11.90 2.72
CA VAL A 128 7.57 10.80 2.38
C VAL A 128 7.68 9.69 3.43
N MET A 129 8.91 9.31 3.80
CA MET A 129 9.15 8.32 4.84
C MET A 129 8.58 8.74 6.19
N GLY A 130 8.71 10.02 6.58
CA GLY A 130 8.10 10.54 7.81
C GLY A 130 6.58 10.35 7.83
N ARG A 131 5.90 10.65 6.72
CA ARG A 131 4.45 10.44 6.59
C ARG A 131 4.04 8.97 6.65
N ALA A 132 4.82 8.08 6.04
CA ALA A 132 4.53 6.65 6.05
C ALA A 132 4.65 6.02 7.44
N VAL A 133 5.48 6.60 8.31
CA VAL A 133 5.70 6.11 9.68
C VAL A 133 4.71 6.70 10.70
N GLU A 134 4.14 7.87 10.39
CA GLU A 134 3.16 8.56 11.24
C GLU A 134 1.70 8.15 10.96
N GLY A 135 1.45 7.46 9.84
CA GLY A 135 0.12 7.05 9.37
C GLY A 135 -0.39 5.73 9.93
#